data_AF-A0A1A9ZX99-F1
#
_entry.id   AF-A0A1A9ZX99-F1
#
_cell.length_a   1.000
_cell.length_b   1.000
_cell.length_c   1.000
_cell.angle_alpha   90.00
_cell.angle_beta   90.00
_cell.angle_gamma   90.00
#
_symmetry.space_group_name_H-M   'P 1'
#
loop_
_entity.id
_entity.type
_entity.pdbx_description
1 polymer ?
#
loop_
_entity_poly.entity_id
_entity_poly.type
_entity_poly.pdbx_seq_one_letter_code
_entity_poly.pdbx_strand_id
1 'polypeptide(L)'
;MYHRICLDKNKQSMIYQCTGCSTFNLQPLGSIKPNPTETRPTQVKLGIPTGPPVNTNCEHCGRKYHLGGPIWSDPIHDNAFVQRLIEITNKTPLSELSTQKRLNVLCRKSFSKDISTIPESTYIP
;
A
#
# COMPACT_ATOMS: atom_id res chain seq x y z
N MET A 1 6.56 -5.52 -17.90
CA MET A 1 5.92 -4.44 -17.09
C MET A 1 5.98 -4.71 -15.58
N TYR A 2 6.05 -5.97 -15.11
CA TYR A 2 6.16 -6.31 -13.67
C TYR A 2 7.52 -6.04 -13.01
N HIS A 3 8.61 -5.94 -13.79
CA HIS A 3 9.97 -5.83 -13.27
C HIS A 3 10.32 -4.46 -12.62
N ARG A 4 9.48 -3.43 -12.80
CA ARG A 4 9.72 -2.07 -12.27
C ARG A 4 9.07 -1.78 -10.93
N ILE A 5 8.13 -2.60 -10.48
CA ILE A 5 7.37 -2.36 -9.24
C ILE A 5 8.33 -2.40 -8.04
N CYS A 6 9.27 -3.35 -7.99
CA CYS A 6 10.22 -3.47 -6.87
C CYS A 6 11.30 -2.38 -6.79
N LEU A 7 11.32 -1.39 -7.70
CA LEU A 7 12.34 -0.33 -7.72
C LEU A 7 11.82 1.03 -7.21
N ASP A 8 10.50 1.21 -7.08
CA ASP A 8 9.94 2.49 -6.62
C ASP A 8 10.03 2.61 -5.09
N LYS A 9 10.97 3.42 -4.62
CA LYS A 9 11.24 3.65 -3.18
C LYS A 9 10.10 4.37 -2.48
N ASN A 10 9.28 5.14 -3.18
CA ASN A 10 8.16 5.86 -2.57
C ASN A 10 7.00 4.94 -2.19
N LYS A 11 6.96 3.75 -2.80
CA LYS A 11 5.90 2.76 -2.62
C LYS A 11 6.33 1.59 -1.71
N GLN A 12 7.56 1.66 -1.20
CA GLN A 12 8.14 0.71 -0.26
C GLN A 12 8.15 1.31 1.14
N SER A 13 7.79 0.50 2.14
CA SER A 13 7.80 0.88 3.54
C SER A 13 8.33 -0.23 4.43
N MET A 14 9.02 0.12 5.51
CA MET A 14 9.42 -0.80 6.59
C MET A 14 8.27 -0.96 7.59
N ILE A 15 8.16 -2.13 8.21
CA ILE A 15 7.13 -2.40 9.23
C ILE A 15 7.77 -2.44 10.62
N TYR A 16 7.16 -1.75 11.57
CA TYR A 16 7.48 -1.86 13.00
C TYR A 16 6.32 -2.53 13.72
N GLN A 17 6.41 -3.82 13.97
CA GLN A 17 5.34 -4.61 14.59
C GLN A 17 5.61 -4.84 16.08
N CYS A 18 4.64 -4.51 16.95
CA CYS A 18 4.79 -4.71 18.38
C CYS A 18 4.68 -6.20 18.76
N THR A 19 5.57 -6.66 19.63
CA THR A 19 5.56 -8.04 20.19
C THR A 19 4.44 -8.34 21.17
N GLY A 20 3.72 -7.33 21.65
CA GLY A 20 2.66 -7.49 22.64
C GLY A 20 1.27 -7.41 22.03
N CYS A 21 0.91 -6.20 21.61
CA CYS A 21 -0.43 -5.89 21.11
C CYS A 21 -0.57 -6.08 19.59
N SER A 22 0.49 -6.48 18.89
CA SER A 22 0.52 -6.64 17.42
C SER A 22 0.17 -5.36 16.63
N THR A 23 0.11 -4.20 17.28
CA THR A 23 0.04 -2.90 16.61
C THR A 23 1.27 -2.72 15.74
N PHE A 24 1.09 -2.19 14.53
CA PHE A 24 2.17 -1.95 13.60
C PHE A 24 2.17 -0.51 13.10
N ASN A 25 3.36 -0.01 12.77
CA ASN A 25 3.55 1.27 12.10
C ASN A 25 4.37 1.05 10.83
N LEU A 26 4.12 1.88 9.81
CA LEU A 26 4.81 1.80 8.52
C LEU A 26 5.70 3.03 8.35
N GLN A 27 6.95 2.79 7.98
CA GLN A 27 7.87 3.86 7.62
C GLN A 27 8.15 3.81 6.12
N PRO A 28 7.72 4.80 5.32
CA PRO A 28 8.10 4.89 3.91
C PRO A 28 9.62 4.91 3.74
N LEU A 29 10.14 4.37 2.64
CA LEU A 29 11.56 4.53 2.27
C LEU A 29 11.82 5.80 1.44
N GLY A 30 10.78 6.33 0.81
CA GLY A 30 10.82 7.56 0.03
C GLY A 30 9.68 8.49 0.42
N SER A 31 9.99 9.77 0.52
CA SER A 31 9.02 10.83 0.75
C SER A 31 9.01 11.79 -0.45
N ILE A 32 7.81 12.17 -0.88
CA ILE A 32 7.61 13.15 -1.94
C ILE A 32 7.11 14.42 -1.27
N LYS A 33 7.91 15.48 -1.29
CA LYS A 33 7.51 16.79 -0.75
C LYS A 33 7.39 17.79 -1.90
N PRO A 34 6.30 18.57 -1.99
CA PRO A 34 6.21 19.64 -2.98
C PRO A 34 7.30 20.68 -2.67
N ASN A 35 8.04 21.10 -3.69
CA ASN A 35 9.05 22.15 -3.59
C ASN A 35 8.95 23.08 -4.79
N PRO A 36 7.84 23.86 -4.89
CA PRO A 36 7.62 24.75 -6.01
C PRO A 36 8.68 25.86 -5.99
N THR A 37 9.32 26.08 -7.14
CA THR A 37 10.20 27.25 -7.36
C THR A 37 9.48 28.21 -8.30
N GLU A 38 9.80 29.51 -8.26
CA GLU A 38 9.21 30.53 -9.15
C GLU A 38 9.30 30.15 -10.65
N THR A 39 10.35 29.42 -11.04
CA THR A 39 10.56 28.91 -12.40
C THR A 39 9.90 27.55 -12.67
N ARG A 40 9.50 26.80 -11.64
CA ARG A 40 8.95 25.43 -11.74
C ARG A 40 7.90 25.18 -10.64
N PRO A 41 6.63 25.54 -10.88
CA PRO A 41 5.57 25.42 -9.88
C PRO A 41 5.18 23.97 -9.56
N THR A 42 5.50 23.00 -10.43
CA THR A 42 5.16 21.57 -10.26
C THR A 42 6.31 20.73 -9.70
N GLN A 43 7.39 21.36 -9.24
CA GLN A 43 8.57 20.64 -8.80
C GLN A 43 8.32 19.90 -7.48
N VAL A 44 8.67 18.61 -7.46
CA VAL A 44 8.65 17.76 -6.26
C VAL A 44 10.08 17.39 -5.87
N LYS A 45 10.34 17.36 -4.56
CA LYS A 45 11.59 16.89 -3.98
C LYS A 45 11.39 15.48 -3.44
N LEU A 46 12.18 14.55 -3.95
CA LEU A 46 12.30 13.20 -3.39
C LEU A 46 13.31 13.24 -2.25
N GLY A 47 12.91 12.75 -1.09
CA GLY A 47 13.76 12.69 0.10
C GLY A 47 13.64 11.36 0.82
N ILE A 48 14.70 10.96 1.51
CA ILE A 48 14.66 9.82 2.42
C ILE A 48 14.11 10.33 3.76
N PRO A 49 13.08 9.70 4.34
CA PRO A 49 12.54 10.09 5.63
C PRO A 49 13.53 9.81 6.75
N THR A 50 13.45 10.61 7.81
CA THR A 50 14.42 10.62 8.90
C THR A 50 13.99 9.71 10.03
N GLY A 51 14.86 8.79 10.46
CA GLY A 51 14.73 8.04 11.71
C GLY A 51 13.53 7.08 11.79
N PRO A 52 13.50 6.17 12.79
CA PRO A 52 12.33 5.35 13.03
C PRO A 52 11.15 6.26 13.48
N PRO A 53 9.95 6.12 12.90
CA PRO A 53 8.78 6.92 13.27
C PRO A 53 8.26 6.62 14.69
N VAL A 54 8.77 5.55 15.30
CA VAL A 54 8.33 5.05 16.59
C VAL A 54 9.44 5.16 17.63
N ASN A 55 9.04 5.38 18.88
CA ASN A 55 9.92 5.26 20.04
C ASN A 55 10.43 3.81 20.20
N THR A 56 11.47 3.63 21.03
CA THR A 56 12.05 2.31 21.35
C THR A 56 11.02 1.31 21.91
N ASN A 57 9.98 1.82 22.57
CA ASN A 57 8.94 1.04 23.23
C ASN A 57 7.55 1.44 22.72
N CYS A 58 6.63 0.48 22.71
CA CYS A 58 5.26 0.71 22.28
C CYS A 58 4.48 1.58 23.26
N GLU A 59 3.76 2.58 22.75
CA GLU A 59 2.94 3.49 23.55
C GLU A 59 1.77 2.79 24.25
N HIS A 60 1.27 1.69 23.66
CA HIS A 60 0.14 0.95 24.21
C HIS A 60 0.53 -0.08 25.29
N CYS A 61 1.68 -0.73 25.16
CA CYS A 61 2.03 -1.86 26.02
C CYS A 61 3.48 -1.88 26.53
N GLY A 62 4.29 -0.88 26.19
CA GLY A 62 5.69 -0.75 26.62
C GLY A 62 6.65 -1.78 26.04
N ARG A 63 6.19 -2.73 25.21
CA ARG A 63 7.05 -3.76 24.61
C ARG A 63 7.83 -3.25 23.39
N LYS A 64 8.89 -3.98 23.04
CA LYS A 64 9.73 -3.69 21.86
C LYS A 64 9.01 -4.03 20.56
N TYR A 65 9.44 -3.35 19.49
CA TYR A 65 9.02 -3.61 18.13
C TYR A 65 9.97 -4.58 17.42
N HIS A 66 9.42 -5.47 16.61
CA HIS A 66 10.14 -6.18 15.57
C HIS A 66 10.14 -5.35 14.29
N LEU A 67 11.31 -5.28 13.66
CA LEU A 67 11.48 -4.65 12.37
C LEU A 67 11.26 -5.70 11.27
N GLY A 68 10.29 -5.44 10.41
CA GLY A 68 10.05 -6.17 9.17
C GLY A 68 10.59 -5.37 7.99
N GLY A 69 11.24 -6.08 7.06
CA GLY A 69 11.87 -5.51 5.88
C GLY A 69 10.89 -4.78 4.95
N PRO A 70 11.41 -4.16 3.88
CA PRO A 70 10.62 -3.26 3.06
C PRO A 70 9.53 -4.03 2.32
N ILE A 71 8.29 -3.71 2.64
CA ILE A 71 7.09 -4.21 1.97
C ILE A 71 6.55 -3.15 1.02
N TRP A 72 5.73 -3.59 0.07
CA TRP A 72 4.93 -2.69 -0.74
C TRP A 72 3.75 -2.15 0.08
N SER A 73 3.66 -0.83 0.23
CA SER A 73 2.61 -0.18 1.03
C SER A 73 1.57 0.59 0.19
N ASP A 74 1.79 0.71 -1.12
CA ASP A 74 0.87 1.38 -2.06
C ASP A 74 -0.21 0.40 -2.55
N PRO A 75 -1.37 0.84 -3.07
CA PRO A 75 -2.37 -0.06 -3.62
C PRO A 75 -1.79 -0.97 -4.71
N ILE A 76 -2.00 -2.28 -4.56
CA ILE A 76 -1.52 -3.28 -5.52
C ILE A 76 -2.49 -3.39 -6.70
N HIS A 77 -3.78 -3.12 -6.46
CA HIS A 77 -4.82 -3.23 -7.47
C HIS A 77 -5.19 -1.86 -8.04
N ASP A 78 -5.37 -1.80 -9.36
CA ASP A 78 -6.07 -0.69 -10.01
C ASP A 78 -7.58 -0.92 -9.91
N ASN A 79 -8.23 -0.12 -9.07
CA ASN A 79 -9.66 -0.20 -8.82
C ASN A 79 -10.50 -0.05 -10.10
N ALA A 80 -10.11 0.83 -11.02
CA ALA A 80 -10.85 1.06 -12.27
C ALA A 80 -10.70 -0.13 -13.23
N PHE A 81 -9.56 -0.80 -13.22
CA PHE A 81 -9.38 -2.05 -13.96
C PHE A 81 -10.21 -3.19 -13.38
N VAL A 82 -10.18 -3.38 -12.05
CA VAL A 82 -10.93 -4.46 -11.38
C VAL A 82 -12.44 -4.29 -11.60
N GLN A 83 -12.96 -3.07 -11.51
CA GLN A 83 -14.37 -2.77 -11.79
C GLN A 83 -14.76 -3.13 -13.22
N ARG A 84 -13.98 -2.68 -14.22
CA ARG A 84 -14.21 -3.03 -15.63
C ARG A 84 -14.16 -4.53 -15.87
N LEU A 85 -13.22 -5.23 -15.23
CA LEU A 85 -13.09 -6.68 -15.35
C LEU A 85 -14.31 -7.41 -14.78
N ILE A 86 -14.84 -6.96 -13.63
CA ILE A 86 -16.08 -7.50 -13.05
C ILE A 86 -17.27 -7.28 -13.99
N GLU A 87 -17.38 -6.10 -14.61
CA GLU A 87 -18.45 -5.80 -15.57
C GLU A 87 -18.40 -6.69 -16.80
N ILE A 88 -17.22 -6.89 -17.39
CA ILE A 88 -17.04 -7.78 -18.56
C ILE A 88 -17.40 -9.22 -18.16
N THR A 89 -16.91 -9.67 -17.00
CA THR A 89 -17.16 -11.01 -16.46
C THR A 89 -18.66 -11.26 -16.22
N ASN A 90 -19.47 -10.23 -15.97
CA ASN A 90 -20.93 -10.37 -15.84
C ASN A 90 -21.67 -10.40 -17.18
N LYS A 91 -21.09 -9.80 -18.24
CA LYS A 91 -21.74 -9.64 -19.56
C LYS A 91 -21.41 -10.79 -20.52
N THR A 92 -20.23 -11.39 -20.42
CA THR A 92 -19.79 -12.48 -21.30
C THR A 92 -20.59 -13.77 -21.02
N PRO A 93 -21.07 -14.52 -22.02
CA PRO A 93 -21.70 -15.81 -21.80
C PRO A 93 -20.70 -16.83 -21.21
N LEU A 94 -21.16 -17.62 -20.24
CA LEU A 94 -20.38 -18.64 -19.52
C LEU A 94 -19.69 -19.69 -20.43
N SER A 95 -20.10 -19.79 -21.70
CA SER A 95 -19.54 -20.70 -22.69
C SER A 95 -18.11 -20.36 -23.11
N GLU A 96 -17.71 -19.08 -23.02
CA GLU A 96 -16.37 -18.65 -23.44
C GLU A 96 -15.33 -18.82 -22.32
N LEU A 97 -15.77 -18.74 -21.06
CA LEU A 97 -14.91 -18.81 -19.88
C LEU A 97 -15.54 -19.71 -18.81
N SER A 98 -15.17 -20.98 -18.80
CA SER A 98 -15.68 -21.97 -17.82
C SER A 98 -15.40 -21.59 -16.34
N THR A 99 -14.37 -20.76 -16.10
CA THR A 99 -13.96 -20.30 -14.76
C THR A 99 -14.57 -18.95 -14.34
N GLN A 100 -15.45 -18.36 -15.15
CA GLN A 100 -16.04 -17.03 -14.94
C GLN A 100 -16.63 -16.84 -13.54
N LYS A 101 -17.35 -17.84 -13.02
CA LYS A 101 -17.92 -17.80 -11.66
C LYS A 101 -16.84 -17.63 -10.58
N ARG A 102 -15.71 -18.33 -10.72
CA ARG A 102 -14.59 -18.26 -9.76
C ARG A 102 -13.86 -16.93 -9.87
N LEU A 103 -13.67 -16.43 -11.09
CA LEU A 103 -13.04 -15.13 -11.34
C LEU A 103 -13.85 -13.99 -10.70
N ASN A 104 -15.16 -13.99 -10.89
CA ASN A 104 -16.05 -12.97 -10.32
C ASN A 104 -15.97 -12.94 -8.79
N VAL A 105 -16.09 -14.12 -8.16
CA VAL A 105 -15.99 -14.26 -6.71
C VAL A 105 -14.63 -13.80 -6.18
N LEU A 106 -13.55 -14.13 -6.88
CA LEU A 106 -12.20 -13.71 -6.50
C LEU A 106 -12.06 -12.18 -6.58
N CYS A 107 -12.39 -11.57 -7.72
CA CYS A 107 -12.26 -10.13 -7.92
C CYS A 107 -13.09 -9.32 -6.92
N ARG A 108 -14.31 -9.77 -6.61
CA ARG A 108 -15.16 -9.12 -5.62
C ARG A 108 -14.59 -9.21 -4.20
N LYS A 109 -14.03 -10.36 -3.83
CA LYS A 109 -13.40 -10.57 -2.52
C LYS A 109 -12.12 -9.75 -2.35
N SER A 110 -11.29 -9.65 -3.38
CA SER A 110 -10.09 -8.82 -3.34
C SER A 110 -10.45 -7.35 -3.21
N PHE A 111 -11.40 -6.86 -4.00
CA PHE A 111 -11.84 -5.46 -3.97
C PHE A 111 -12.39 -5.00 -2.61
N SER A 112 -13.16 -5.85 -1.91
CA SER A 112 -13.69 -5.52 -0.59
C SER A 112 -12.63 -5.44 0.50
N LYS A 113 -11.46 -6.08 0.32
CA LYS A 113 -10.39 -6.11 1.33
C LYS A 113 -9.42 -4.95 1.19
N ASP A 114 -9.29 -4.38 0.00
CA ASP A 114 -8.45 -3.20 -0.22
C ASP A 114 -9.06 -1.92 0.42
N ILE A 115 -10.37 -1.92 0.71
CA ILE A 115 -11.10 -0.80 1.34
C ILE A 115 -10.83 -0.67 2.85
N SER A 116 -10.34 -1.71 3.53
CA SER A 116 -9.81 -1.56 4.89
C SER A 116 -8.35 -1.10 4.85
N THR A 117 -8.20 0.17 4.47
CA THR A 117 -7.27 1.15 5.05
C THR A 117 -6.07 0.57 5.82
N ILE A 118 -4.86 0.77 5.30
CA ILE A 118 -3.80 1.25 6.18
C ILE A 118 -4.27 2.67 6.56
N PRO A 119 -4.76 2.92 7.78
CA PRO A 119 -5.26 4.24 8.11
C PRO A 119 -4.12 5.24 7.94
N GLU A 120 -4.42 6.43 7.41
CA GLU A 120 -3.46 7.52 7.20
C GLU A 120 -2.72 7.88 8.52
N SER A 121 -3.30 7.53 9.66
CA SER A 121 -2.68 7.59 10.99
C SER A 121 -1.48 6.65 11.21
N THR A 122 -1.20 5.71 10.29
CA THR A 122 -0.05 4.79 10.36
C THR A 122 1.19 5.38 9.69
N TYR A 123 0.99 6.39 8.83
CA TYR A 123 2.06 7.19 8.23
C TYR A 123 2.38 8.35 9.17
N ILE A 124 3.31 8.11 10.09
CA ILE A 124 3.87 9.19 10.90
C ILE A 124 4.89 9.93 10.00
N PRO A 125 4.75 11.26 9.81
CA PRO A 125 5.57 12.04 8.86
C PRO A 125 7.04 12.18 9.25
#